data_AF-A0A8H4XHX4-F1
#
_entry.id   AF-A0A8H4XHX4-F1
#
_cell.length_a   1.000
_cell.length_b   1.000
_cell.length_c   1.000
_cell.angle_alpha   90.00
_cell.angle_beta   90.00
_cell.angle_gamma   90.00
#
_symmetry.space_group_name_H-M   'P 1'
#
loop_
_entity.id
_entity.type
_entity.pdbx_description
1 polymer ?
#
loop_
_entity_poly.entity_id
_entity_poly.type
_entity_poly.pdbx_seq_one_letter_code
_entity_poly.pdbx_strand_id
1 'polypeptide(L)'
;MKERPNIELGFPTLPNYETEIQPLRAKMDSMVSLEHTVVIVGFSELGPCGNSRTRWEIEAYDELSLEGCTEMAWIMGLIKFSKGSGNKPSGWIDVKTKEPVEECDVKKRYEAYIRDHSGVRLIEPTLFDKYNPDKKKMTQEIVVQEDLAPFETSKETALSFQREHGDKVEIFA
;
A
#
# COMPACT_ATOMS: atom_id res chain seq x y z
N MET A 1 -16.30 27.74 12.31
CA MET A 1 -16.68 26.72 11.30
C MET A 1 -15.67 25.59 11.43
N LYS A 2 -16.07 24.32 11.54
CA LYS A 2 -15.11 23.21 11.62
C LYS A 2 -14.46 23.04 10.25
N GLU A 3 -13.14 22.90 10.23
CA GLU A 3 -12.36 22.65 9.02
C GLU A 3 -12.69 21.27 8.45
N ARG A 4 -12.76 21.16 7.13
CA ARG A 4 -13.10 19.93 6.41
C ARG A 4 -12.09 19.74 5.28
N PRO A 5 -11.58 18.52 5.06
CA PRO A 5 -10.65 18.24 4.00
C PRO A 5 -11.33 18.42 2.65
N ASN A 6 -10.69 19.16 1.75
CA ASN A 6 -11.10 19.24 0.36
C ASN A 6 -9.97 18.71 -0.52
N ILE A 7 -10.02 17.42 -0.85
CA ILE A 7 -8.98 16.78 -1.66
C ILE A 7 -9.10 17.27 -3.10
N GLU A 8 -8.15 18.09 -3.53
CA GLU A 8 -8.06 18.59 -4.91
C GLU A 8 -7.15 17.69 -5.77
N LEU A 9 -7.44 17.64 -7.07
CA LEU A 9 -6.64 16.85 -8.01
C LEU A 9 -5.27 17.49 -8.30
N GLY A 10 -5.15 18.81 -8.12
CA GLY A 10 -3.89 19.55 -8.26
C GLY A 10 -3.33 19.55 -9.69
N PHE A 11 -4.14 19.95 -10.69
CA PHE A 11 -3.58 20.17 -12.04
C PHE A 11 -2.46 21.22 -12.01
N PRO A 12 -1.44 21.10 -12.87
CA PRO A 12 -0.38 22.10 -12.96
C PRO A 12 -0.94 23.50 -13.22
N THR A 13 -0.42 24.50 -12.53
CA THR A 13 -0.77 25.90 -12.78
C THR A 13 -0.35 26.28 -14.20
N LEU A 14 -1.31 26.80 -14.97
CA LEU A 14 -1.03 27.22 -16.34
C LEU A 14 -0.20 28.52 -16.31
N PRO A 15 0.92 28.59 -17.06
CA PRO A 15 1.74 29.79 -17.11
C PRO A 15 0.97 30.96 -17.74
N ASN A 16 1.26 32.18 -17.27
CA ASN A 16 0.64 33.38 -17.81
C ASN A 16 1.19 33.68 -19.22
N TYR A 17 0.27 33.90 -20.16
CA TYR A 17 0.66 34.10 -21.55
C TYR A 17 1.55 35.33 -21.77
N GLU A 18 1.20 36.49 -21.23
CA GLU A 18 1.92 37.74 -21.49
C GLU A 18 3.29 37.77 -20.79
N THR A 19 3.37 37.28 -19.56
CA THR A 19 4.60 37.40 -18.76
C THR A 19 5.56 36.24 -18.94
N GLU A 20 5.07 35.03 -19.19
CA GLU A 20 5.90 33.81 -19.22
C GLU A 20 6.05 33.22 -20.63
N ILE A 21 5.01 33.27 -21.47
CA ILE A 21 5.02 32.64 -22.80
C ILE A 21 5.46 33.61 -23.90
N GLN A 22 4.87 34.81 -23.96
CA GLN A 22 5.09 35.80 -25.03
C GLN A 22 6.57 36.18 -25.21
N PRO A 23 7.38 36.38 -24.15
CA PRO A 23 8.81 36.70 -24.32
C PRO A 23 9.63 35.59 -24.99
N LEU A 24 9.19 34.33 -24.85
CA LEU A 24 9.86 33.16 -25.43
C LEU A 24 9.42 32.89 -26.87
N ARG A 25 8.20 33.33 -27.22
CA ARG A 25 7.58 33.05 -28.52
C ARG A 25 8.45 33.47 -29.70
N ALA A 26 9.06 34.65 -29.64
CA ALA A 26 9.92 35.14 -30.73
C ALA A 26 11.09 34.21 -31.08
N LYS A 27 11.52 33.36 -30.13
CA LYS A 27 12.63 32.43 -30.32
C LYS A 27 12.19 30.99 -30.56
N MET A 28 10.93 30.64 -30.29
CA MET A 28 10.49 29.23 -30.21
C MET A 28 9.25 28.93 -31.06
N ASP A 29 8.59 29.96 -31.60
CA ASP A 29 7.39 29.77 -32.42
C ASP A 29 7.73 28.90 -33.65
N SER A 30 6.96 27.83 -33.84
CA SER A 30 7.09 26.87 -34.94
C SER A 30 8.45 26.16 -35.06
N MET A 31 9.28 26.18 -34.02
CA MET A 31 10.58 25.49 -34.01
C MET A 31 10.50 24.00 -33.72
N VAL A 32 9.36 23.53 -33.21
CA VAL A 32 9.18 22.15 -32.75
C VAL A 32 7.90 21.58 -33.36
N SER A 33 7.96 20.35 -33.86
CA SER A 33 6.76 19.61 -34.31
C SER A 33 6.02 19.07 -33.09
N LEU A 34 4.81 19.58 -32.86
CA LEU A 34 3.95 19.13 -31.74
C LEU A 34 3.52 17.67 -31.90
N GLU A 35 3.41 17.17 -33.13
CA GLU A 35 3.08 15.76 -33.42
C GLU A 35 4.18 14.79 -32.95
N HIS A 36 5.44 15.24 -32.95
CA HIS A 36 6.59 14.44 -32.57
C HIS A 36 7.11 14.78 -31.16
N THR A 37 6.39 15.63 -30.42
CA THR A 37 6.77 16.03 -29.06
C THR A 37 6.03 15.18 -28.05
N VAL A 38 6.77 14.38 -27.28
CA VAL A 38 6.21 13.57 -26.20
C VAL A 38 6.00 14.43 -24.96
N VAL A 39 4.81 14.34 -24.37
CA VAL A 39 4.44 15.06 -23.14
C VAL A 39 3.87 14.09 -22.10
N ILE A 40 4.07 14.41 -20.82
CA ILE A 40 3.48 13.67 -19.70
C ILE A 40 2.13 14.32 -19.37
N VAL A 41 1.03 13.60 -19.56
CA VAL A 41 -0.34 14.09 -19.33
C VAL A 41 -0.96 13.61 -18.01
N GLY A 42 -0.26 12.75 -17.28
CA GLY A 42 -0.70 12.22 -15.99
C GLY A 42 0.36 11.32 -15.38
N PHE A 43 0.31 11.21 -14.06
CA PHE A 43 1.19 10.33 -13.28
C PHE A 43 0.44 9.84 -12.03
N SER A 44 0.88 8.71 -11.51
CA SER A 44 0.44 8.15 -10.23
C SER A 44 1.47 7.12 -9.79
N GLU A 45 1.46 6.79 -8.50
CA GLU A 45 2.29 5.75 -7.93
C GLU A 45 1.53 5.04 -6.79
N LEU A 46 2.07 3.90 -6.38
CA LEU A 46 1.72 3.26 -5.13
C LEU A 46 3.01 2.81 -4.47
N GLY A 47 3.27 3.30 -3.26
CA GLY A 47 4.49 3.03 -2.53
C GLY A 47 4.29 3.06 -1.02
N PRO A 48 5.39 3.00 -0.25
CA PRO A 48 5.33 2.98 1.21
C PRO A 48 4.59 4.17 1.85
N CYS A 49 4.56 5.32 1.16
CA CYS A 49 3.88 6.54 1.61
C CYS A 49 2.52 6.78 0.94
N GLY A 50 1.89 5.74 0.38
CA GLY A 50 0.63 5.85 -0.33
C GLY A 50 0.80 6.16 -1.82
N ASN A 51 0.04 7.12 -2.33
CA ASN A 51 0.11 7.54 -3.72
C ASN A 51 0.93 8.84 -3.89
N SER A 52 1.00 9.36 -5.12
CA SER A 52 1.87 10.50 -5.42
C SER A 52 1.52 11.79 -4.66
N ARG A 53 0.26 11.99 -4.25
CA ARG A 53 -0.14 13.16 -3.45
C ARG A 53 0.39 13.06 -2.04
N THR A 54 0.07 11.95 -1.37
CA THR A 54 0.48 11.72 0.02
C THR A 54 2.00 11.58 0.15
N ARG A 55 2.65 10.95 -0.83
CA ARG A 55 4.12 10.88 -0.90
C ARG A 55 4.74 12.25 -1.13
N TRP A 56 4.16 13.11 -1.96
CA TRP A 56 4.65 14.48 -2.17
C TRP A 56 4.57 15.33 -0.89
N GLU A 57 3.48 15.22 -0.13
CA GLU A 57 3.37 15.95 1.14
C GLU A 57 4.48 15.56 2.13
N ILE A 58 4.71 14.26 2.30
CA ILE A 58 5.79 13.76 3.16
C ILE A 58 7.16 14.20 2.62
N GLU A 59 7.39 14.11 1.31
CA GLU A 59 8.68 14.46 0.72
C GLU A 59 9.00 15.96 0.80
N ALA A 60 8.00 16.82 0.56
CA ALA A 60 8.19 18.27 0.50
C ALA A 60 8.06 18.95 1.86
N TYR A 61 7.21 18.43 2.76
CA TYR A 61 6.84 19.10 4.01
C TYR A 61 7.07 18.25 5.28
N ASP A 62 7.43 16.97 5.15
CA ASP A 62 7.61 16.00 6.26
C ASP A 62 6.38 15.85 7.18
N GLU A 63 5.21 16.31 6.72
CA GLU A 63 3.93 16.18 7.41
C GLU A 63 2.78 15.96 6.43
N LEU A 64 1.72 15.28 6.89
CA LEU A 64 0.49 15.15 6.11
C LEU A 64 -0.46 16.30 6.45
N SER A 65 -1.09 16.86 5.42
CA SER A 65 -2.21 17.79 5.59
C SER A 65 -3.44 17.04 6.15
N LEU A 66 -4.53 17.77 6.45
CA LEU A 66 -5.78 17.12 6.84
C LEU A 66 -6.32 16.25 5.69
N GLU A 67 -6.17 16.72 4.46
CA GLU A 67 -6.48 16.03 3.21
C GLU A 67 -5.62 14.77 3.06
N GLY A 68 -4.30 14.89 3.20
CA GLY A 68 -3.36 13.79 3.11
C GLY A 68 -3.60 12.73 4.19
N CYS A 69 -3.87 13.13 5.43
CA CYS A 69 -4.27 12.21 6.50
C CYS A 69 -5.60 11.51 6.19
N THR A 70 -6.57 12.22 5.62
CA THR A 70 -7.86 11.63 5.25
C THR A 70 -7.72 10.63 4.12
N GLU A 71 -6.91 10.94 3.11
CA GLU A 71 -6.60 10.04 2.01
C GLU A 71 -5.86 8.79 2.50
N MET A 72 -4.82 8.95 3.33
CA MET A 72 -4.09 7.81 3.91
C MET A 72 -4.97 6.96 4.84
N ALA A 73 -5.79 7.58 5.70
CA ALA A 73 -6.71 6.85 6.57
C ALA A 73 -7.71 6.01 5.77
N TRP A 74 -8.15 6.51 4.60
CA TRP A 74 -9.00 5.76 3.68
C TRP A 74 -8.24 4.62 3.00
N ILE A 75 -7.05 4.88 2.44
CA ILE A 75 -6.20 3.86 1.79
C ILE A 75 -5.85 2.71 2.75
N MET A 76 -5.51 3.05 3.99
CA MET A 76 -5.16 2.07 5.03
C MET A 76 -6.39 1.37 5.64
N GLY A 77 -7.60 1.71 5.20
CA GLY A 77 -8.84 1.09 5.66
C GLY A 77 -9.17 1.39 7.13
N LEU A 78 -8.71 2.53 7.66
CA LEU A 78 -9.03 2.99 9.01
C LEU A 78 -10.42 3.63 9.05
N ILE A 79 -10.77 4.37 8.00
CA ILE A 79 -12.08 4.99 7.83
C ILE A 79 -12.75 4.50 6.54
N LYS A 80 -14.07 4.50 6.54
CA LYS A 80 -14.88 4.25 5.33
C LYS A 80 -16.05 5.22 5.26
N PHE A 81 -16.46 5.57 4.05
CA PHE A 81 -17.63 6.41 3.86
C PHE A 81 -18.92 5.60 4.05
N SER A 82 -19.78 6.04 4.97
CA SER A 82 -21.12 5.48 5.17
C SER A 82 -22.14 6.36 4.47
N LYS A 83 -22.87 5.79 3.51
CA LYS A 83 -24.08 6.43 2.96
C LYS A 83 -25.13 6.46 4.09
N GLY A 84 -25.67 7.64 4.38
CA GLY A 84 -26.71 7.82 5.39
C GLY A 84 -27.90 6.89 5.14
N SER A 85 -28.47 6.37 6.22
CA SER A 85 -29.66 5.49 6.19
C SER A 85 -30.69 6.03 7.18
N GLY A 86 -31.87 6.37 6.68
CA GLY A 86 -32.93 7.01 7.48
C GLY A 86 -32.48 8.36 8.05
N ASN A 87 -32.48 8.50 9.38
CA ASN A 87 -32.09 9.72 10.10
C ASN A 87 -30.57 9.86 10.33
N LYS A 88 -29.73 8.93 9.86
CA LYS A 88 -28.28 9.03 10.05
C LYS A 88 -27.63 9.84 8.91
N PRO A 89 -26.84 10.88 9.20
CA PRO A 89 -26.14 11.63 8.16
C PRO A 89 -25.07 10.76 7.47
N SER A 90 -24.81 11.06 6.20
CA SER A 90 -23.68 10.47 5.47
C SER A 90 -22.36 11.05 5.98
N GLY A 91 -21.31 10.24 6.04
CA GLY A 91 -20.00 10.70 6.50
C GLY A 91 -19.01 9.56 6.73
N TRP A 92 -17.84 9.93 7.25
CA TRP A 92 -16.80 8.96 7.61
C TRP A 92 -17.17 8.21 8.87
N ILE A 93 -16.89 6.92 8.87
CA ILE A 93 -17.01 6.06 10.05
C ILE A 93 -15.71 5.27 10.23
N ASP A 94 -15.36 5.03 11.48
CA ASP A 94 -14.21 4.19 11.84
C ASP A 94 -14.53 2.73 11.47
N VAL A 95 -13.57 2.04 10.84
CA VAL A 95 -13.76 0.67 10.37
C VAL A 95 -13.80 -0.32 11.53
N LYS A 96 -13.08 -0.09 12.62
CA LYS A 96 -13.06 -0.99 13.79
C LYS A 96 -14.28 -0.77 14.68
N THR A 97 -14.54 0.46 15.12
CA THR A 97 -15.61 0.77 16.09
C THR A 97 -16.98 0.98 15.45
N LYS A 98 -17.03 1.26 14.14
CA LYS A 98 -18.24 1.67 13.40
C LYS A 98 -18.84 3.00 13.86
N GLU A 99 -18.11 3.76 14.68
CA GLU A 99 -18.55 5.07 15.14
C GLU A 99 -18.32 6.14 14.08
N PRO A 100 -19.16 7.19 14.03
CA PRO A 100 -18.91 8.36 13.20
C PRO A 100 -17.58 9.03 13.53
N VAL A 101 -16.86 9.43 12.49
CA VAL A 101 -15.62 10.20 12.58
C VAL A 101 -15.87 11.55 11.94
N GLU A 102 -15.70 12.60 12.73
CA GLU A 102 -15.70 13.96 12.21
C GLU A 102 -14.43 14.19 11.39
N GLU A 103 -14.58 14.83 10.23
CA GLU A 103 -13.48 15.04 9.29
C GLU A 103 -12.27 15.76 9.91
N CYS A 104 -12.50 16.81 10.72
CA CYS A 104 -11.45 17.53 11.43
C CYS A 104 -10.67 16.68 12.45
N ASP A 105 -11.26 15.58 12.93
CA ASP A 105 -10.63 14.71 13.92
C ASP A 105 -9.72 13.65 13.27
N VAL A 106 -9.79 13.46 11.96
CA VAL A 106 -9.08 12.38 11.26
C VAL A 106 -7.58 12.44 11.50
N LYS A 107 -6.97 13.61 11.29
CA LYS A 107 -5.53 13.83 11.55
C LYS A 107 -5.18 13.47 13.00
N LYS A 108 -5.90 14.06 13.97
CA LYS A 108 -5.70 13.81 15.41
C LYS A 108 -5.82 12.33 15.80
N ARG A 109 -6.76 11.59 15.19
CA ARG A 109 -7.02 10.19 15.56
C ARG A 109 -6.06 9.20 14.91
N TYR A 110 -5.68 9.43 13.66
CA TYR A 110 -5.02 8.40 12.84
C TYR A 110 -3.61 8.74 12.40
N GLU A 111 -3.16 10.00 12.46
CA GLU A 111 -1.84 10.40 11.96
C GLU A 111 -0.70 9.59 12.60
N ALA A 112 -0.72 9.42 13.93
CA ALA A 112 0.29 8.61 14.62
C ALA A 112 0.34 7.17 14.09
N TYR A 113 -0.83 6.54 13.94
CA TYR A 113 -0.93 5.19 13.39
C TYR A 113 -0.44 5.12 11.94
N ILE A 114 -0.82 6.10 11.12
CA ILE A 114 -0.42 6.20 9.70
C ILE A 114 1.11 6.28 9.62
N ARG A 115 1.75 7.15 10.40
CA ARG A 115 3.22 7.29 10.40
C ARG A 115 3.93 6.02 10.84
N ASP A 116 3.43 5.36 11.90
CA ASP A 116 4.05 4.14 12.42
C ASP A 116 3.92 2.94 11.46
N HIS A 117 2.91 2.94 10.58
CA HIS A 117 2.59 1.82 9.67
C HIS A 117 2.71 2.22 8.18
N SER A 118 3.44 3.28 7.87
CA SER A 118 3.78 3.69 6.50
C SER A 118 5.27 4.05 6.40
N GLY A 119 5.77 4.26 5.19
CA GLY A 119 7.19 4.52 4.96
C GLY A 119 8.11 3.32 5.22
N VAL A 120 9.39 3.59 5.42
CA VAL A 120 10.41 2.59 5.73
C VAL A 120 10.31 2.22 7.21
N ARG A 121 10.01 0.95 7.49
CA ARG A 121 9.76 0.45 8.85
C ARG A 121 10.11 -1.03 8.97
N LEU A 122 9.99 -1.57 10.18
CA LEU A 122 10.20 -3.00 10.44
C LEU A 122 9.18 -3.83 9.66
N ILE A 123 9.61 -5.02 9.24
CA ILE A 123 8.75 -5.93 8.47
C ILE A 123 7.60 -6.39 9.37
N GLU A 124 6.38 -6.09 8.96
CA GLU A 124 5.15 -6.58 9.59
C GLU A 124 4.79 -7.96 9.02
N PRO A 125 4.92 -9.06 9.79
CA PRO A 125 4.72 -10.41 9.25
C PRO A 125 3.31 -10.64 8.69
N THR A 126 2.32 -9.88 9.17
CA THR A 126 0.93 -9.89 8.70
C THR A 126 0.78 -9.49 7.25
N LEU A 127 1.73 -8.72 6.69
CA LEU A 127 1.73 -8.26 5.30
C LEU A 127 2.51 -9.20 4.35
N PHE A 128 3.25 -10.19 4.87
CA PHE A 128 4.18 -11.01 4.09
C PHE A 128 4.07 -12.50 4.42
N ASP A 129 2.88 -13.09 4.40
CA ASP A 129 2.65 -14.53 4.65
C ASP A 129 3.33 -15.07 5.93
N LYS A 130 3.32 -14.27 7.00
CA LYS A 130 3.97 -14.56 8.29
C LYS A 130 5.50 -14.68 8.20
N TYR A 131 6.12 -14.06 7.20
CA TYR A 131 7.56 -13.93 7.10
C TYR A 131 8.11 -13.18 8.32
N ASN A 132 9.09 -13.77 8.97
CA ASN A 132 9.80 -13.17 10.09
C ASN A 132 11.32 -13.24 9.80
N PRO A 133 12.00 -12.08 9.67
CA PRO A 133 13.45 -12.06 9.41
C PRO A 133 14.25 -12.71 10.54
N ASP A 134 13.81 -12.60 11.80
CA ASP A 134 14.47 -13.21 12.97
C ASP A 134 14.34 -14.75 12.98
N LYS A 135 13.41 -15.29 12.19
CA LYS A 135 13.13 -16.73 12.08
C LYS A 135 13.09 -17.15 10.62
N LYS A 136 14.16 -16.83 9.87
CA LYS A 136 14.27 -17.22 8.47
C LYS A 136 14.27 -18.74 8.33
N LYS A 137 13.16 -19.29 7.82
CA LYS A 137 13.06 -20.72 7.51
C LYS A 137 14.07 -21.11 6.43
N MET A 138 14.82 -22.16 6.71
CA MET A 138 15.74 -22.84 5.80
C MET A 138 15.57 -24.34 5.98
N THR A 139 15.82 -25.11 4.93
CA THR A 139 15.87 -26.56 4.96
C THR A 139 17.31 -27.01 4.77
N GLN A 140 17.75 -27.95 5.58
CA GLN A 140 19.06 -28.58 5.44
C GLN A 140 18.83 -30.06 5.18
N GLU A 141 19.48 -30.59 4.15
CA GLU A 141 19.49 -32.02 3.89
C GLU A 141 20.39 -32.71 4.92
N ILE A 142 19.84 -33.71 5.59
CA ILE A 142 20.53 -34.49 6.62
C ILE A 142 20.30 -35.96 6.29
N VAL A 143 21.37 -36.74 6.31
CA VAL A 143 21.27 -38.20 6.20
C VAL A 143 20.92 -38.75 7.57
N VAL A 144 19.77 -39.41 7.65
CA VAL A 144 19.30 -40.09 8.86
C VAL A 144 20.25 -41.25 9.20
N GLN A 145 20.65 -41.34 10.47
CA GLN A 145 21.62 -42.35 10.94
C GLN A 145 20.99 -43.55 11.65
N GLU A 146 19.72 -43.43 12.05
CA GLU A 146 18.96 -44.45 12.77
C GLU A 146 17.50 -44.45 12.27
N ASP A 147 16.82 -45.59 12.34
CA ASP A 147 15.45 -45.71 11.85
C ASP A 147 14.49 -44.78 12.59
N LEU A 148 13.67 -44.05 11.84
CA LEU A 148 12.66 -43.15 12.39
C LEU A 148 11.43 -43.93 12.87
N ALA A 149 10.70 -43.35 13.84
CA ALA A 149 9.44 -43.92 14.30
C ALA A 149 8.42 -44.03 13.14
N PRO A 150 7.65 -45.14 13.06
CA PRO A 150 6.58 -45.26 12.08
C PRO A 150 5.49 -44.20 12.25
N PHE A 151 4.86 -43.79 11.15
CA PHE A 151 3.70 -42.91 11.16
C PHE A 151 2.66 -43.36 10.13
N GLU A 152 1.40 -43.04 10.39
CA GLU A 152 0.30 -43.39 9.50
C GLU A 152 0.12 -42.34 8.39
N THR A 153 -0.21 -42.78 7.19
CA THR A 153 -0.51 -41.90 6.06
C THR A 153 -1.45 -42.58 5.06
N SER A 154 -1.89 -41.85 4.03
CA SER A 154 -2.71 -42.44 2.97
C SER A 154 -1.88 -43.42 2.13
N LYS A 155 -2.54 -44.42 1.54
CA LYS A 155 -1.89 -45.39 0.64
C LYS A 155 -1.11 -44.71 -0.49
N GLU A 156 -1.65 -43.65 -1.06
CA GLU A 156 -1.01 -42.88 -2.14
C GLU A 156 0.29 -42.18 -1.68
N THR A 157 0.29 -41.61 -0.48
CA THR A 157 1.46 -40.95 0.11
C THR A 157 2.52 -41.98 0.51
N ALA A 158 2.13 -43.13 1.06
CA ALA A 158 3.05 -44.21 1.41
C ALA A 158 3.83 -44.73 0.17
N LEU A 159 3.12 -44.97 -0.94
CA LEU A 159 3.74 -45.35 -2.21
C LEU A 159 4.66 -44.24 -2.77
N SER A 160 4.32 -42.97 -2.54
CA SER A 160 5.16 -41.83 -2.95
C SER A 160 6.48 -41.78 -2.17
N PHE A 161 6.45 -42.02 -0.85
CA PHE A 161 7.66 -42.13 -0.03
C PHE A 161 8.54 -43.31 -0.46
N GLN A 162 7.96 -44.48 -0.71
CA GLN A 162 8.72 -45.64 -1.16
C GLN A 162 9.33 -45.44 -2.55
N ARG A 163 8.65 -44.71 -3.46
CA ARG A 163 9.20 -44.37 -4.78
C ARG A 163 10.42 -43.43 -4.69
N GLU A 164 10.40 -42.47 -3.77
CA GLU A 164 11.49 -41.50 -3.59
C GLU A 164 12.69 -42.11 -2.84
N HIS A 165 12.43 -42.88 -1.78
CA HIS A 165 13.48 -43.34 -0.87
C HIS A 165 13.88 -44.82 -1.06
N GLY A 166 13.11 -45.62 -1.81
CA GLY A 166 13.43 -47.01 -2.14
C GLY A 166 13.68 -47.86 -0.90
N ASP A 167 14.85 -48.52 -0.87
CA ASP A 167 15.27 -49.42 0.21
C ASP A 167 15.46 -48.73 1.57
N LYS A 168 15.35 -47.39 1.64
CA LYS A 168 15.49 -46.61 2.88
C LYS A 168 14.15 -46.35 3.61
N VAL A 169 13.02 -46.88 3.09
CA VAL A 169 11.69 -46.74 3.70
C VAL A 169 10.92 -48.07 3.57
N GLU A 170 10.34 -48.53 4.68
CA GLU A 170 9.44 -49.69 4.72
C GLU A 170 7.98 -49.24 4.87
N ILE A 171 7.06 -49.91 4.16
CA ILE A 171 5.61 -49.65 4.27
C ILE A 171 4.88 -50.94 4.66
N PHE A 172 3.92 -50.81 5.57
CA PHE A 172 3.08 -51.91 6.05
C PHE A 172 1.60 -51.56 5.83
N ALA A 173 0.76 -52.59 5.64
CA ALA A 173 -0.67 -52.46 5.34
C ALA A 173 -1.54 -52.85 6.52
#